data_AF-A0A3N0ZE61-F1
#
_entry.id   AF-A0A3N0ZE61-F1
#
_cell.length_a   1.000
_cell.length_b   1.000
_cell.length_c   1.000
_cell.angle_alpha   90.00
_cell.angle_beta   90.00
_cell.angle_gamma   90.00
#
_symmetry.space_group_name_H-M   'P 1'
#
loop_
_entity.id
_entity.type
_entity.pdbx_description
1 polymer ?
#
loop_
_entity_poly.entity_id
_entity_poly.type
_entity_poly.pdbx_seq_one_letter_code
_entity_poly.pdbx_strand_id
1 'polypeptide(L)'
;MKISDILNIESIKIGLKVESKRELLNQMVSLAEKSKKLLDREEVLAEVIEREKIMSTGVGKGVALPHAKTNAVLENIAALAILAEPIDFNAIDDSPVN
;
A
#
# COMPACT_ATOMS: atom_id res chain seq x y z
N MET A 1 19.54 -2.00 2.17
CA MET A 1 18.44 -1.62 3.07
C MET A 1 17.59 -2.86 3.29
N LYS A 2 17.26 -3.19 4.53
CA LYS A 2 16.37 -4.30 4.89
C LYS A 2 14.96 -3.76 5.08
N ILE A 3 13.93 -4.61 4.90
CA ILE A 3 12.53 -4.23 5.17
C ILE A 3 12.36 -3.80 6.63
N SER A 4 13.08 -4.43 7.55
CA SER A 4 13.12 -4.09 8.97
C SER A 4 13.56 -2.64 9.25
N ASP A 5 14.21 -1.98 8.29
CA ASP A 5 14.69 -0.61 8.46
C ASP A 5 13.58 0.42 8.18
N ILE A 6 12.51 0.02 7.48
CA ILE A 6 11.43 0.92 7.01
C ILE A 6 10.03 0.52 7.46
N LEU A 7 9.83 -0.73 7.88
CA LEU A 7 8.56 -1.25 8.36
C LEU A 7 8.56 -1.28 9.90
N ASN A 8 7.72 -0.43 10.50
CA ASN A 8 7.45 -0.43 11.94
C ASN A 8 6.17 -1.22 12.24
N ILE A 9 6.01 -1.67 13.49
CA ILE A 9 4.88 -2.50 13.94
C ILE A 9 3.55 -1.75 13.80
N GLU A 10 3.58 -0.44 14.00
CA GLU A 10 2.41 0.44 13.93
C GLU A 10 1.86 0.60 12.51
N SER A 11 2.69 0.36 11.48
CA SER A 11 2.35 0.34 10.07
C SER A 11 1.94 -1.05 9.56
N ILE A 12 1.71 -2.01 10.47
CA ILE A 12 1.22 -3.36 10.15
C ILE A 12 -0.23 -3.52 10.59
N LYS A 13 -1.08 -4.03 9.69
CA LYS A 13 -2.47 -4.37 10.01
C LYS A 13 -2.82 -5.78 9.54
N ILE A 14 -3.28 -6.61 10.46
CA ILE A 14 -3.82 -7.94 10.15
C ILE A 14 -5.36 -7.88 10.21
N GLY A 15 -6.02 -8.54 9.27
CA GLY A 15 -7.48 -8.54 9.14
C GLY A 15 -8.03 -7.17 8.71
N LEU A 16 -7.34 -6.48 7.80
CA LEU A 16 -7.80 -5.21 7.25
C LEU A 16 -9.07 -5.46 6.41
N LYS A 17 -10.17 -4.76 6.75
CA LYS A 17 -11.43 -4.83 5.99
C LYS A 17 -11.48 -3.66 5.02
N VAL A 18 -11.64 -3.98 3.74
CA VAL A 18 -11.81 -3.03 2.63
C VAL A 18 -12.68 -3.69 1.56
N GLU A 19 -13.41 -2.89 0.81
CA GLU A 19 -14.35 -3.38 -0.22
C GLU A 19 -13.86 -3.08 -1.64
N SER A 20 -12.82 -2.24 -1.78
CA SER A 20 -12.32 -1.85 -3.09
C SER A 20 -10.82 -1.60 -3.10
N LYS A 21 -10.22 -1.70 -4.30
CA LYS A 21 -8.83 -1.33 -4.57
C LYS A 21 -8.51 0.10 -4.10
N ARG A 22 -9.40 1.06 -4.38
CA ARG A 22 -9.21 2.47 -3.98
C ARG A 22 -9.21 2.63 -2.46
N GLU A 23 -10.12 1.95 -1.77
CA GLU A 23 -10.15 1.94 -0.31
C GLU A 23 -8.89 1.30 0.27
N LEU A 24 -8.42 0.19 -0.30
CA LEU A 24 -7.15 -0.44 0.09
C LEU A 24 -5.99 0.55 -0.02
N LEU A 25 -5.81 1.21 -1.17
CA LEU A 25 -4.74 2.19 -1.34
C LEU A 25 -4.81 3.32 -0.29
N ASN A 26 -6.02 3.83 -0.02
CA ASN A 26 -6.23 4.86 1.00
C ASN A 26 -5.86 4.37 2.42
N GLN A 27 -6.25 3.15 2.78
CA GLN A 27 -5.91 2.54 4.07
C GLN A 27 -4.41 2.25 4.20
N MET A 28 -3.75 1.79 3.13
CA MET A 28 -2.30 1.55 3.12
C MET A 28 -1.50 2.84 3.38
N VAL A 29 -1.91 3.96 2.78
CA VAL A 29 -1.29 5.27 3.05
C VAL A 29 -1.54 5.71 4.50
N SER A 30 -2.75 5.51 5.03
CA SER A 30 -3.06 5.76 6.45
C SER A 30 -2.25 4.88 7.43
N LEU A 31 -1.88 3.66 7.02
CA LEU A 31 -0.95 2.83 7.79
C LEU A 31 0.49 3.33 7.69
N ALA A 32 0.92 3.75 6.49
CA ALA A 32 2.26 4.30 6.26
C ALA A 32 2.48 5.61 7.04
N GLU A 33 1.43 6.40 7.26
CA GLU A 33 1.44 7.61 8.10
C GLU A 33 1.87 7.32 9.55
N LYS A 34 1.63 6.10 10.06
CA LYS A 34 2.07 5.69 11.40
C LYS A 34 3.60 5.69 11.58
N SER A 35 4.36 5.68 10.48
CA SER A 35 5.82 5.88 10.49
C SER A 35 6.26 7.25 11.00
N LYS A 36 5.36 8.26 11.00
CA LYS A 36 5.65 9.68 11.30
C LYS A 36 6.70 10.32 10.38
N LYS A 37 6.98 9.69 9.24
CA LYS A 37 7.94 10.15 8.22
C LYS A 37 7.22 10.65 6.95
N LEU A 38 5.90 10.55 6.94
CA LEU A 38 5.03 11.03 5.87
C LEU A 38 4.76 12.53 6.09
N LEU A 39 5.02 13.35 5.07
CA LEU A 39 4.88 14.82 5.12
C LEU A 39 3.54 15.30 4.58
N ASP A 40 3.07 14.72 3.48
CA ASP A 40 1.77 15.05 2.87
C ASP A 40 1.05 13.76 2.45
N ARG A 41 -0.03 13.44 3.16
CA ARG A 41 -0.82 12.22 2.97
C ARG A 41 -1.52 12.19 1.63
N GLU A 42 -2.05 13.33 1.21
CA GLU A 42 -2.84 13.44 -0.02
C GLU A 42 -1.93 13.37 -1.24
N GLU A 43 -0.73 13.97 -1.18
CA GLU A 43 0.27 13.84 -2.24
C GLU A 43 0.74 12.38 -2.38
N VAL A 44 1.07 11.70 -1.28
CA VAL A 44 1.44 10.27 -1.30
C VAL A 44 0.33 9.42 -1.92
N LEU A 45 -0.92 9.62 -1.49
CA LEU A 45 -2.05 8.87 -2.02
C LEU A 45 -2.26 9.14 -3.51
N ALA A 46 -2.19 10.39 -3.94
CA ALA A 46 -2.31 10.79 -5.33
C ALA A 46 -1.24 10.10 -6.19
N GLU A 47 0.02 10.12 -5.76
CA GLU A 47 1.10 9.49 -6.52
C GLU A 47 1.00 7.96 -6.57
N VAL A 48 0.58 7.31 -5.48
CA VAL A 48 0.32 5.86 -5.48
C VAL A 48 -0.79 5.52 -6.47
N ILE A 49 -1.86 6.32 -6.51
CA ILE A 49 -2.96 6.14 -7.47
C ILE A 49 -2.47 6.37 -8.90
N GLU A 50 -1.67 7.41 -9.17
CA GLU A 50 -1.11 7.66 -10.49
C GLU A 50 -0.20 6.51 -10.95
N ARG A 51 0.63 5.97 -10.03
CA ARG A 51 1.45 4.79 -10.34
C ARG A 51 0.58 3.58 -10.67
N GLU A 52 -0.50 3.37 -9.93
CA GLU A 52 -1.42 2.25 -10.14
C GLU A 52 -2.16 2.31 -11.48
N LYS A 53 -2.46 3.52 -11.97
CA LYS A 53 -3.14 3.73 -13.27
C LYS A 53 -2.30 3.30 -14.48
N ILE A 54 -0.96 3.35 -14.38
CA ILE A 54 -0.08 2.94 -15.49
C ILE A 54 -0.25 1.45 -15.77
N MET A 55 -0.22 0.66 -14.69
CA MET A 55 -0.39 -0.79 -14.69
C MET A 55 -0.59 -1.23 -13.25
N SER A 56 -1.44 -2.24 -13.06
CA SER A 56 -1.68 -2.82 -11.75
C SER A 56 -0.39 -3.19 -11.03
N THR A 57 -0.31 -2.92 -9.73
CA THR A 57 0.79 -3.37 -8.88
C THR A 57 0.49 -4.69 -8.17
N GLY A 58 -0.61 -5.37 -8.54
CA GLY A 58 -0.87 -6.76 -8.18
C GLY A 58 0.10 -7.70 -8.90
N VAL A 59 1.06 -8.27 -8.18
CA VAL A 59 2.12 -9.13 -8.73
C VAL A 59 1.72 -10.60 -8.86
N GLY A 60 0.50 -10.92 -8.42
CA GLY A 60 -0.08 -12.25 -8.44
C GLY A 60 0.13 -13.03 -7.15
N LYS A 61 -0.43 -14.24 -7.09
CA LYS A 61 -0.38 -15.16 -5.93
C LYS A 61 -0.87 -14.52 -4.64
N GLY A 62 -1.89 -13.67 -4.73
CA GLY A 62 -2.47 -13.00 -3.56
C GLY A 62 -1.69 -11.78 -3.06
N VAL A 63 -0.71 -11.26 -3.81
CA VAL A 63 0.16 -10.17 -3.36
C VAL A 63 0.04 -8.95 -4.29
N ALA A 64 -0.03 -7.76 -3.70
CA ALA A 64 0.19 -6.48 -4.37
C ALA A 64 1.31 -5.70 -3.69
N LEU A 65 2.00 -4.85 -4.47
CA LEU A 65 3.04 -3.94 -3.97
C LEU A 65 2.74 -2.50 -4.41
N PRO A 66 1.71 -1.83 -3.87
CA PRO A 66 1.45 -0.43 -4.18
C PRO A 66 2.63 0.44 -3.74
N HIS A 67 3.17 1.23 -4.67
CA HIS A 67 4.35 2.06 -4.43
C HIS A 67 4.29 3.36 -5.23
N ALA A 68 5.05 4.36 -4.81
CA ALA A 68 5.26 5.62 -5.52
C ALA A 68 6.62 6.21 -5.17
N LYS A 69 7.09 7.16 -5.98
CA LYS A 69 8.29 7.95 -5.69
C LYS A 69 7.87 9.41 -5.52
N THR A 70 7.88 9.86 -4.28
CA THR A 70 7.40 11.19 -3.88
C THR A 70 8.47 12.00 -3.15
N ASN A 71 8.29 13.32 -3.11
CA ASN A 71 8.98 14.20 -2.16
C ASN A 71 8.19 14.39 -0.85
N ALA A 72 6.97 13.85 -0.75
CA ALA A 72 6.10 13.93 0.42
C ALA A 72 6.45 12.94 1.55
N VAL A 73 7.70 12.45 1.59
CA VAL A 73 8.24 11.61 2.68
C VAL A 73 9.66 12.05 3.03
N LEU A 74 10.02 11.97 4.30
CA LEU A 74 11.39 12.29 4.77
C LEU A 74 12.43 11.25 4.36
N GLU A 75 11.99 10.00 4.21
CA GLU A 75 12.80 8.85 3.86
C GLU A 75 11.90 7.70 3.36
N ASN A 76 12.49 6.58 2.96
CA ASN A 76 11.71 5.41 2.54
C ASN A 76 10.84 4.89 3.69
N ILE A 77 9.55 4.67 3.42
CA ILE A 77 8.58 4.12 4.36
C ILE A 77 7.88 2.90 3.77
N ALA A 78 7.38 2.01 4.63
CA ALA A 78 6.56 0.88 4.24
C ALA A 78 5.39 0.67 5.21
N ALA A 79 4.31 0.10 4.67
CA ALA A 79 3.20 -0.44 5.45
C ALA A 79 2.89 -1.85 4.93
N LEU A 80 2.32 -2.68 5.80
CA LEU A 80 1.93 -4.04 5.48
C LEU A 80 0.49 -4.27 5.94
N ALA A 81 -0.33 -4.84 5.06
CA ALA A 81 -1.65 -5.34 5.44
C ALA A 81 -1.79 -6.81 5.05
N ILE A 82 -2.53 -7.55 5.87
CA ILE A 82 -3.20 -8.79 5.49
C ILE A 82 -4.70 -8.48 5.59
N LEU A 83 -5.42 -8.67 4.50
CA LEU A 83 -6.85 -8.40 4.39
C LEU A 83 -7.64 -9.48 5.14
N ALA A 84 -8.82 -9.08 5.62
CA ALA A 84 -9.77 -10.01 6.21
C ALA A 84 -10.41 -10.90 5.12
N GLU A 85 -10.69 -10.31 3.96
CA GLU A 85 -11.26 -10.97 2.79
C GLU A 85 -10.48 -10.50 1.55
N PRO A 86 -10.18 -11.39 0.59
CA PRO A 86 -9.47 -11.00 -0.63
C PRO A 86 -10.29 -10.04 -1.49
N ILE A 87 -9.63 -9.12 -2.20
CA ILE A 87 -10.29 -8.19 -3.12
C ILE A 87 -9.77 -8.32 -4.55
N ASP A 88 -10.59 -7.95 -5.54
CA ASP A 88 -10.12 -7.74 -6.91
C ASP A 88 -9.20 -6.52 -6.95
N PHE A 89 -7.93 -6.77 -7.26
CA PHE A 89 -6.90 -5.76 -7.43
C PHE A 89 -6.45 -5.65 -8.90
N ASN A 90 -7.05 -6.41 -9.81
CA ASN A 90 -6.59 -6.61 -11.19
C ASN A 90 -5.13 -7.06 -11.25
N ALA A 91 -4.76 -8.10 -10.50
CA ALA A 91 -3.40 -8.64 -10.49
C ALA A 91 -3.04 -9.28 -11.86
N ILE A 92 -1.74 -9.42 -12.12
CA ILE A 92 -1.23 -9.98 -13.39
C ILE A 92 -1.70 -11.40 -13.71
N ASP A 93 -2.11 -12.16 -12.70
CA ASP A 93 -2.61 -13.53 -12.81
C ASP A 93 -4.13 -13.64 -12.59
N ASP A 94 -4.84 -12.51 -12.65
CA ASP A 94 -6.28 -12.37 -12.43
C ASP A 94 -6.76 -12.88 -11.05
N SER A 95 -5.84 -13.17 -10.13
CA SER A 95 -6.17 -13.63 -8.79
C SER A 95 -6.44 -12.45 -7.84
N PRO A 96 -7.38 -12.59 -6.89
CA PRO A 96 -7.57 -11.62 -5.82
C PRO A 96 -6.31 -11.41 -4.98
N VAL A 97 -6.21 -10.26 -4.32
CA VAL A 97 -5.13 -9.93 -3.36
C VAL A 97 -5.63 -10.15 -1.93
N ASN A 98 -4.77 -10.72 -1.10
CA ASN A 98 -5.03 -11.08 0.30
C ASN A 98 -4.51 -10.05 1.29
#